data_AF-B3DY94-F1
#
_entry.id   AF-B3DY94-F1
#
_cell.length_a   1.000
_cell.length_b   1.000
_cell.length_c   1.000
_cell.angle_alpha   90.00
_cell.angle_beta   90.00
_cell.angle_gamma   90.00
#
_symmetry.space_group_name_H-M   'P 1'
#
loop_
_entity.id
_entity.type
_entity.pdbx_description
1 polymer ?
#
loop_
_entity_poly.entity_id
_entity_poly.type
_entity_poly.pdbx_seq_one_letter_code
_entity_poly.pdbx_strand_id
1 'polypeptide(L)'
;MGLSLETVKMIKLKSLNVWIYFVQWTKFLIFCSLLALLLSFFIPIIRKIDQLEKKKELLSKEYAAEELKNKELSRKLDLLKHDPAFIERIARDRLNMGKPGEIIFRFDPYGYVPISRKEIKQTKNPKSLPKQP
;
A
#
# COMPACT_ATOMS: atom_id res chain seq x y z
N MET A 1 23.53 17.72 85.56
CA MET A 1 22.97 17.85 84.19
C MET A 1 24.07 18.40 83.29
N GLY A 2 24.88 17.52 82.69
CA GLY A 2 26.00 17.93 81.85
C GLY A 2 25.90 17.26 80.49
N LEU A 3 25.06 17.81 79.61
CA LEU A 3 25.06 17.43 78.20
C LEU A 3 26.32 18.03 77.58
N SER A 4 27.36 17.19 77.49
CA SER A 4 28.69 17.55 77.00
C SER A 4 28.61 18.17 75.58
N LEU A 5 29.29 19.31 75.40
CA LEU A 5 29.38 20.07 74.15
C LEU A 5 29.78 19.22 72.92
N GLU A 6 30.46 18.09 73.16
CA GLU A 6 30.96 17.20 72.13
C GLU A 6 29.84 16.55 71.28
N THR A 7 28.70 16.23 71.89
CA THR A 7 27.59 15.57 71.17
C THR A 7 26.91 16.53 70.20
N VAL A 8 26.71 17.78 70.62
CA VAL A 8 26.07 18.83 69.80
C VAL A 8 26.96 19.19 68.60
N LYS A 9 28.28 19.20 68.77
CA LYS A 9 29.25 19.50 67.71
C LYS A 9 29.28 18.40 66.64
N MET A 10 29.25 17.13 67.05
CA MET A 10 29.22 15.99 66.13
C MET A 10 27.92 15.90 65.32
N ILE A 11 26.77 16.23 65.92
CA ILE A 11 25.48 16.31 65.21
C ILE A 11 25.51 17.41 64.15
N LYS A 12 26.12 18.57 64.47
CA LYS A 12 26.24 19.70 63.54
C LYS A 12 27.19 19.42 62.38
N LEU A 13 28.29 18.71 62.62
CA LEU A 13 29.25 18.33 61.57
C LEU A 13 28.66 17.33 60.56
N LYS A 14 27.84 16.38 61.04
CA LYS A 14 27.17 15.40 60.16
C LYS A 14 26.00 16.02 59.39
N SER A 15 25.19 16.86 60.04
CA SER A 15 24.01 17.47 59.41
C SER A 15 24.35 18.47 58.30
N LEU A 16 25.49 19.15 58.38
CA LEU A 16 25.96 20.05 57.32
C LEU A 16 26.17 19.32 55.99
N ASN A 17 26.76 18.12 56.02
CA ASN A 17 26.94 17.31 54.81
C ASN A 17 25.63 16.66 54.37
N VAL A 18 24.80 16.17 55.30
CA VAL A 18 23.48 15.59 55.01
C VAL A 18 22.55 16.61 54.35
N TRP A 19 22.58 17.86 54.80
CA TRP A 19 21.82 18.96 54.20
C TRP A 19 22.26 19.24 52.76
N ILE A 20 23.56 19.25 52.50
CA ILE A 20 24.11 19.45 51.15
C ILE A 20 23.73 18.28 50.22
N TYR A 21 23.79 17.04 50.71
CA TYR A 21 23.33 15.87 49.94
C TYR A 21 21.84 15.95 49.62
N PHE A 22 21.00 16.42 50.56
CA PHE A 22 19.58 16.61 50.33
C PHE A 22 19.32 17.62 49.20
N VAL A 23 20.06 18.73 49.20
CA VAL A 23 19.98 19.76 48.15
C VAL A 23 20.53 19.27 46.81
N GLN A 24 21.56 18.42 46.80
CA GLN A 24 22.07 17.82 45.57
C GLN A 24 21.10 16.78 44.99
N TRP A 25 20.45 15.99 45.85
CA TRP A 25 19.47 15.01 45.41
C TRP A 25 18.23 15.68 44.81
N THR A 26 17.73 16.76 45.42
CA THR A 26 16.62 17.52 44.83
C THR A 26 16.98 18.11 43.47
N LYS A 27 18.19 18.66 43.31
CA LYS A 27 18.71 19.09 41.99
C LYS A 27 18.79 17.95 40.99
N PHE A 28 19.25 16.77 41.41
CA PHE A 28 19.31 15.60 40.56
C PHE A 28 17.92 15.13 40.12
N LEU A 29 16.93 15.19 41.02
CA LEU A 29 15.53 14.86 40.73
C LEU A 29 14.92 15.84 39.73
N ILE A 30 15.18 17.14 39.89
CA ILE A 30 14.75 18.18 38.94
C ILE A 30 15.41 17.98 37.58
N PHE A 31 16.72 17.70 37.55
CA PHE A 31 17.46 17.45 36.32
C PHE A 31 16.96 16.18 35.62
N CYS A 32 16.76 15.10 36.37
CA CYS A 32 16.25 13.84 35.84
C CYS A 32 14.81 13.97 35.33
N SER A 33 13.97 14.77 36.01
CA SER A 33 12.62 15.12 35.56
C SER A 33 12.65 15.90 34.24
N LEU A 34 13.47 16.95 34.15
CA LEU A 34 13.67 17.72 32.92
C LEU A 34 14.19 16.84 31.77
N LEU A 35 15.15 15.97 32.07
CA LEU A 35 15.73 15.04 31.09
C LEU A 35 14.68 14.04 30.58
N ALA A 36 13.88 13.47 31.48
CA ALA A 36 12.77 12.58 31.13
C ALA A 36 11.73 13.30 30.27
N LEU A 37 11.42 14.57 30.57
CA LEU A 37 10.51 15.40 29.78
C LEU A 37 11.07 15.68 28.38
N LEU A 38 12.36 16.00 28.27
CA LEU A 38 13.05 16.17 26.99
C LEU A 38 12.99 14.89 26.16
N LEU A 39 13.33 13.75 26.75
CA LEU A 39 13.30 12.44 26.08
C LEU A 39 11.88 12.06 25.65
N SER A 40 10.89 12.29 26.52
CA SER A 40 9.47 12.07 26.22
C SER A 40 9.00 12.92 25.03
N PHE A 41 9.51 14.14 24.89
CA PHE A 41 9.22 15.00 23.73
C PHE A 41 10.03 14.62 22.48
N PHE A 42 11.20 14.00 22.64
CA PHE A 42 12.06 13.56 21.53
C PHE A 42 11.58 12.27 20.86
N ILE A 43 11.03 11.32 21.62
CA ILE A 43 10.47 10.05 21.10
C ILE A 43 9.40 10.26 20.00
N PRO A 44 8.39 11.13 20.15
CA PRO A 44 7.40 11.36 19.10
C PRO A 44 7.97 12.09 17.88
N ILE A 45 9.07 12.84 18.04
CA ILE A 45 9.73 13.53 16.90
C ILE A 45 10.33 12.52 15.92
N ILE A 46 10.97 11.46 16.43
CA ILE A 46 11.61 10.42 15.62
C ILE A 46 10.54 9.60 14.88
N ARG A 47 9.43 9.26 15.55
CA ARG A 47 8.33 8.49 14.94
C ARG A 47 7.66 9.21 13.76
N LYS A 48 7.74 10.54 13.68
CA LYS A 48 7.21 11.31 12.54
C LYS A 48 8.06 11.14 11.28
N ILE A 49 9.37 10.93 11.42
CA ILE A 49 10.30 10.79 10.29
C ILE A 49 9.99 9.50 9.53
N ASP A 50 9.85 8.38 10.24
CA ASP A 50 9.53 7.08 9.63
C ASP A 50 8.19 7.09 8.88
N GLN A 51 7.19 7.80 9.42
CA GLN A 51 5.89 7.93 8.75
C GLN A 51 5.96 8.77 7.48
N LEU A 52 6.80 9.80 7.46
CA LEU A 52 7.00 10.61 6.27
C LEU A 52 7.74 9.84 5.18
N GLU A 53 8.72 9.01 5.54
CA GLU A 53 9.45 8.18 4.59
C GLU A 53 8.55 7.11 3.96
N LYS A 54 7.73 6.42 4.77
CA LYS A 54 6.71 5.49 4.26
C LYS A 54 5.71 6.16 3.35
N LYS A 55 5.24 7.36 3.71
CA LYS A 55 4.33 8.14 2.86
C LYS A 55 4.97 8.54 1.54
N LYS A 56 6.24 8.97 1.55
CA LYS A 56 6.99 9.29 0.32
C LYS A 56 7.13 8.06 -0.58
N GLU A 57 7.47 6.91 -0.02
CA GLU A 57 7.62 5.68 -0.80
C GLU A 57 6.29 5.26 -1.45
N LEU A 58 5.20 5.26 -0.70
CA LEU A 58 3.86 4.98 -1.25
C LEU A 58 3.47 5.96 -2.36
N LEU A 59 3.65 7.27 -2.12
CA LEU A 59 3.31 8.29 -3.10
C LEU A 59 4.18 8.19 -4.36
N SER A 60 5.46 7.81 -4.21
CA SER A 60 6.36 7.59 -5.35
C SER A 60 5.93 6.39 -6.20
N LYS A 61 5.42 5.33 -5.57
CA LYS A 61 4.91 4.14 -6.27
C LYS A 61 3.62 4.46 -7.01
N GLU A 62 2.71 5.20 -6.38
CA GLU A 62 1.49 5.69 -7.03
C GLU A 62 1.81 6.59 -8.21
N TYR A 63 2.76 7.53 -8.04
CA TYR A 63 3.19 8.42 -9.12
C TYR A 63 3.80 7.66 -10.30
N ALA A 64 4.67 6.69 -10.04
CA ALA A 64 5.27 5.85 -11.08
C ALA A 64 4.21 5.03 -11.84
N ALA A 65 3.22 4.49 -11.13
CA ALA A 65 2.11 3.76 -11.75
C ALA A 65 1.26 4.67 -12.63
N GLU A 66 0.98 5.89 -12.18
CA GLU A 66 0.17 6.86 -12.93
C GLU A 66 0.93 7.43 -14.13
N GLU A 67 2.25 7.65 -14.01
CA GLU A 67 3.11 8.07 -15.11
C GLU A 67 3.19 7.00 -16.21
N LEU A 68 3.25 5.71 -15.84
CA LEU A 68 3.21 4.61 -16.80
C LEU A 68 1.89 4.58 -17.57
N LYS A 69 0.75 4.72 -16.89
CA LYS A 69 -0.56 4.82 -17.54
C LYS A 69 -0.62 6.03 -18.47
N ASN A 70 -0.14 7.17 -18.01
CA ASN A 70 -0.16 8.41 -18.80
C ASN A 70 0.69 8.25 -20.07
N LYS A 71 1.89 7.67 -19.98
CA LYS A 71 2.74 7.34 -21.14
C LYS A 71 2.06 6.35 -22.09
N GLU A 72 1.32 5.37 -21.58
CA GLU A 72 0.57 4.44 -22.40
C GLU A 72 -0.59 5.14 -23.13
N LEU A 73 -1.33 6.00 -22.44
CA LEU A 73 -2.42 6.79 -23.01
C LEU A 73 -1.90 7.81 -24.04
N SER A 74 -0.79 8.49 -23.77
CA SER A 74 -0.15 9.40 -24.72
C SER A 74 0.30 8.66 -25.97
N ARG A 75 0.93 7.48 -25.83
CA ARG A 75 1.26 6.63 -26.99
C ARG A 75 0.02 6.22 -27.78
N LYS A 76 -1.07 5.84 -27.11
CA LYS A 76 -2.34 5.55 -27.78
C LYS A 76 -2.87 6.79 -28.50
N LEU A 77 -2.83 7.97 -27.87
CA LEU A 77 -3.27 9.22 -28.50
C LEU A 77 -2.40 9.60 -29.70
N ASP A 78 -1.10 9.43 -29.63
CA ASP A 78 -0.20 9.71 -30.74
C ASP A 78 -0.48 8.76 -31.92
N LEU A 79 -0.68 7.47 -31.64
CA LEU A 79 -1.09 6.47 -32.64
C LEU A 79 -2.47 6.79 -33.24
N LEU A 80 -3.43 7.25 -32.42
CA LEU A 80 -4.75 7.68 -32.90
C LEU A 80 -4.67 8.96 -33.74
N LYS A 81 -3.81 9.91 -33.38
CA LYS A 81 -3.71 11.21 -34.05
C LYS A 81 -2.95 11.17 -35.37
N HIS A 82 -1.96 10.30 -35.50
CA HIS A 82 -1.05 10.31 -36.65
C HIS A 82 -1.46 9.36 -37.77
N ASP A 83 -2.44 8.47 -37.56
CA ASP A 83 -2.92 7.55 -38.59
C ASP A 83 -4.46 7.62 -38.76
N PRO A 84 -4.97 8.37 -39.77
CA PRO A 84 -6.40 8.45 -40.05
C PRO A 84 -7.02 7.09 -40.44
N ALA A 85 -6.23 6.13 -40.94
CA ALA A 85 -6.71 4.78 -41.23
C ALA A 85 -7.01 3.98 -39.95
N PHE A 86 -6.33 4.31 -38.84
CA PHE A 86 -6.57 3.68 -37.53
C PHE A 86 -7.86 4.20 -36.87
N ILE A 87 -8.15 5.49 -37.00
CA ILE A 87 -9.44 6.07 -36.57
C ILE A 87 -10.59 5.46 -37.37
N GLU A 88 -10.44 5.35 -38.69
CA GLU A 88 -11.45 4.71 -39.54
C GLU A 88 -11.70 3.27 -39.11
N ARG A 89 -10.65 2.50 -38.82
CA ARG A 89 -10.76 1.11 -38.35
C ARG A 89 -11.45 0.98 -36.99
N ILE A 90 -11.12 1.82 -36.00
CA ILE A 90 -11.80 1.82 -34.70
C ILE A 90 -13.25 2.27 -34.83
N ALA A 91 -13.54 3.26 -35.66
CA ALA A 91 -14.89 3.70 -35.93
C ALA A 91 -15.73 2.57 -36.56
N ARG A 92 -15.17 1.79 -37.50
CA ARG A 92 -15.84 0.60 -38.06
C ARG A 92 -16.13 -0.47 -37.00
N ASP A 93 -15.15 -0.79 -36.14
CA ASP A 93 -15.32 -1.80 -35.08
C ASP A 93 -16.34 -1.38 -34.01
N ARG A 94 -16.36 -0.09 -33.64
CA ARG A 94 -17.26 0.45 -32.60
C ARG A 94 -18.67 0.74 -33.11
N LEU A 95 -18.83 1.11 -34.37
CA LEU A 95 -20.10 1.53 -34.96
C LEU A 95 -20.76 0.45 -35.83
N ASN A 96 -20.16 -0.74 -35.96
CA ASN A 96 -20.58 -1.79 -36.91
C ASN A 96 -20.82 -1.22 -38.33
N MET A 97 -20.06 -0.21 -38.74
CA MET A 97 -20.20 0.42 -40.05
C MET A 97 -19.32 -0.31 -41.06
N GLY A 98 -19.95 -1.10 -41.95
CA GLY A 98 -19.30 -1.64 -43.15
C GLY A 98 -19.17 -0.56 -44.23
N LYS A 99 -18.24 -0.73 -45.18
CA LYS A 99 -18.18 0.13 -46.38
C LYS A 99 -19.48 0.00 -47.19
N PRO A 100 -19.85 1.01 -48.00
CA PRO A 100 -20.94 0.85 -48.97
C PRO A 100 -20.60 -0.33 -49.90
N GLY A 101 -21.30 -1.46 -49.72
CA GLY A 101 -21.09 -2.72 -50.44
C GLY A 101 -20.63 -3.92 -49.61
N GLU A 102 -20.38 -3.79 -48.29
CA GLU A 102 -20.01 -4.91 -47.43
C GLU A 102 -21.23 -5.53 -46.70
N ILE A 103 -21.30 -6.87 -46.66
CA ILE A 103 -22.38 -7.63 -45.99
C ILE A 103 -21.92 -8.00 -44.58
N ILE A 104 -22.63 -7.53 -43.56
CA ILE A 104 -22.35 -7.83 -42.15
C ILE A 104 -23.01 -9.16 -41.78
N PHE A 105 -22.20 -10.22 -41.62
CA PHE A 105 -22.68 -11.49 -41.09
C PHE A 105 -22.73 -11.45 -39.57
N ARG A 106 -23.95 -11.45 -39.01
CA ARG A 106 -24.17 -11.65 -37.56
C ARG A 106 -24.46 -13.12 -37.34
N PHE A 107 -23.57 -13.80 -36.64
CA PHE A 107 -23.84 -15.17 -36.17
C PHE A 107 -24.54 -15.07 -34.82
N ASP A 108 -25.77 -15.54 -34.74
CA ASP A 108 -26.37 -15.80 -33.44
C ASP A 108 -25.53 -16.85 -32.71
N PRO A 109 -25.32 -16.71 -31.39
CA PRO A 109 -24.59 -17.72 -30.64
C PRO A 109 -25.28 -19.05 -30.89
N TYR A 110 -24.53 -20.01 -31.45
CA TYR A 110 -25.01 -21.36 -31.70
C TYR A 110 -25.79 -21.82 -30.48
N GLY A 111 -27.10 -22.02 -30.65
CA GLY A 111 -27.99 -22.40 -29.56
C GLY A 111 -27.32 -23.52 -28.79
N TYR A 112 -27.05 -23.28 -27.51
CA TYR A 112 -26.44 -24.27 -26.63
C TYR A 112 -27.37 -25.48 -26.60
N VAL A 113 -27.05 -26.48 -27.42
CA VAL A 113 -27.63 -27.81 -27.34
C VAL A 113 -26.90 -28.50 -26.20
N PRO A 114 -27.54 -28.72 -25.03
CA PRO A 114 -26.89 -29.43 -23.94
C PRO A 114 -26.57 -30.85 -24.42
N ILE A 115 -25.30 -31.12 -24.71
CA ILE A 115 -24.84 -32.44 -25.09
C ILE A 115 -25.10 -33.36 -23.89
N SER A 116 -26.13 -34.21 -24.00
CA SER A 116 -26.46 -35.17 -22.96
C SER A 116 -25.32 -36.18 -22.87
N ARG A 117 -24.77 -36.36 -21.66
CA ARG A 117 -23.66 -37.31 -21.39
C ARG A 117 -23.93 -38.73 -21.90
N LYS A 118 -25.21 -39.09 -22.14
CA LYS A 118 -25.63 -40.35 -22.75
C LYS A 118 -25.22 -40.47 -24.22
N GLU A 119 -25.30 -39.39 -25.00
CA GLU A 119 -24.92 -39.37 -26.42
C GLU A 119 -23.41 -39.51 -26.61
N ILE A 120 -22.59 -38.90 -25.74
CA ILE A 120 -21.13 -39.02 -25.75
C ILE A 120 -20.67 -40.47 -25.51
N LYS A 121 -21.44 -41.25 -24.73
CA LYS A 121 -21.15 -42.68 -24.52
C LYS A 121 -21.53 -43.53 -25.73
N GLN A 122 -22.51 -43.11 -26.52
CA GLN A 122 -22.98 -43.85 -27.69
C GLN A 122 -22.04 -43.65 -28.89
N THR A 123 -21.51 -42.44 -29.09
CA THR A 123 -20.49 -42.15 -30.12
C THR A 123 -19.11 -42.73 -29.81
N LYS A 124 -18.80 -43.00 -28.54
CA LYS A 124 -17.57 -43.70 -28.11
C LYS A 124 -17.64 -45.23 -28.21
N ASN A 125 -18.78 -45.82 -28.54
CA ASN A 125 -18.88 -47.26 -28.75
C ASN A 125 -18.73 -47.56 -30.25
N PRO A 126 -17.62 -48.17 -30.71
CA PRO A 126 -17.38 -48.43 -32.14
C PRO A 126 -18.34 -49.45 -32.78
N LYS A 127 -19.36 -49.93 -32.07
CA LYS A 127 -20.28 -50.98 -32.54
C LYS A 127 -21.58 -50.50 -33.20
N SER A 128 -21.86 -49.20 -33.31
CA SER A 128 -23.14 -48.72 -33.85
C SER A 128 -23.04 -47.89 -35.13
N LEU A 129 -22.02 -48.10 -35.96
CA LEU A 129 -22.10 -47.60 -37.33
C LEU A 129 -23.16 -48.43 -38.08
N PRO A 130 -24.24 -47.86 -38.62
CA PRO A 130 -25.09 -48.59 -39.53
C PRO A 130 -24.23 -49.05 -40.71
N LYS A 131 -24.22 -50.36 -40.95
CA LYS A 131 -23.61 -50.94 -42.14
C LYS A 131 -24.33 -50.29 -43.34
N GLN A 132 -23.61 -49.44 -44.06
CA GLN A 132 -24.13 -48.83 -45.28
C GLN A 132 -24.49 -49.97 -46.26
N PRO A 133 -25.69 -49.96 -46.85
CA PRO A 133 -26.00 -50.83 -47.97
C PRO A 133 -25.17 -50.48 -49.21
#